data_AF-A0A482VMY5-F1
#
_entry.id   AF-A0A482VMY5-F1
#
_cell.length_a   1.000
_cell.length_b   1.000
_cell.length_c   1.000
_cell.angle_alpha   90.00
_cell.angle_beta   90.00
_cell.angle_gamma   90.00
#
_symmetry.space_group_name_H-M   'P 1'
#
loop_
_entity.id
_entity.type
_entity.pdbx_description
1 polymer ?
#
loop_
_entity_poly.entity_id
_entity_poly.type
_entity_poly.pdbx_seq_one_letter_code
_entity_poly.pdbx_strand_id
1 'polypeptide(L)'
;MAIEERDHFEFTLKCYNSSGLRQTSTSRRRFISVYILYPLLLAMYSLMIFNIRYQNNVFEISEVFESVSSFGHLVARKTILLVHAPLFEEIIQDRSCFWNYDLFGKSIGKKFRNQTGLCVSLIKFMWIGGVMSVASRCYALHFVEGYLLPDTCYIPGNSIYSVVILFALELIFYTEAIFMVGVFDAFFLLMCVDLKIQFTLLNKALRTMKFGGIVNKKQEEIRWNQLKKCFEHHGVYKKLNKAFSEFFVCTYFFAIGGMCIQFFIALDGIVFRPASADYLIKIMLYIAIVSVLIILVVIPVGEIEIE
;
A
#
# COMPACT_ATOMS: atom_id res chain seq x y z
N MET A 1 -7.29 4.18 31.93
CA MET A 1 -6.59 3.60 30.77
C MET A 1 -6.93 2.12 30.76
N ALA A 2 -7.92 1.71 29.97
CA ALA A 2 -8.21 0.30 29.76
C ALA A 2 -7.18 -0.24 28.77
N ILE A 3 -6.52 -1.34 29.12
CA ILE A 3 -5.60 -2.07 28.25
C ILE A 3 -6.47 -2.66 27.12
N GLU A 4 -6.40 -2.07 25.93
CA GLU A 4 -7.07 -2.62 24.75
C GLU A 4 -6.49 -3.98 24.41
N GLU A 5 -7.37 -4.96 24.18
CA GLU A 5 -7.04 -6.25 23.57
C GLU A 5 -6.42 -6.00 22.18
N ARG A 6 -5.08 -6.02 22.11
CA ARG A 6 -4.22 -5.90 20.91
C ARG A 6 -4.61 -4.78 19.93
N ASP A 7 -3.87 -3.67 19.97
CA ASP A 7 -3.94 -2.64 18.94
C ASP A 7 -3.71 -3.25 17.54
N HIS A 8 -4.74 -3.19 16.69
CA HIS A 8 -4.70 -3.72 15.33
C HIS A 8 -3.63 -3.05 14.45
N PHE A 9 -3.17 -1.86 14.83
CA PHE A 9 -2.11 -1.11 14.16
C PHE A 9 -0.69 -1.61 14.49
N GLU A 10 -0.54 -2.47 15.51
CA GLU A 10 0.75 -2.97 15.98
C GLU A 10 1.53 -3.69 14.87
N PHE A 11 0.83 -4.44 14.01
CA PHE A 11 1.45 -5.14 12.87
C PHE A 11 2.12 -4.13 11.93
N THR A 12 1.39 -3.12 11.49
CA THR A 12 1.88 -2.08 10.59
C THR A 12 3.03 -1.29 11.21
N LEU A 13 2.94 -0.92 12.49
CA LEU A 13 4.03 -0.22 13.19
C LEU A 13 5.29 -1.08 13.31
N LYS A 14 5.15 -2.39 13.57
CA LYS A 14 6.28 -3.32 13.58
C LYS A 14 6.95 -3.41 12.22
N CYS A 15 6.18 -3.51 11.14
CA CYS A 15 6.70 -3.46 9.77
C CYS A 15 7.42 -2.12 9.52
N TYR A 16 6.80 -0.98 9.88
CA TYR A 16 7.35 0.34 9.60
C TYR A 16 8.67 0.57 10.34
N ASN A 17 8.74 0.22 11.62
CA ASN A 17 9.97 0.27 12.41
C ASN A 17 11.09 -0.61 11.83
N SER A 18 10.72 -1.76 11.25
CA SER A 18 11.67 -2.73 10.69
C SER A 18 12.19 -2.31 9.31
N SER A 19 11.37 -1.60 8.53
CA SER A 19 11.73 -1.10 7.18
C SER A 19 12.89 -0.10 7.16
N GLY A 20 13.17 0.55 8.29
CA GLY A 20 14.16 1.63 8.37
C GLY A 20 13.71 2.95 7.73
N LEU A 21 12.47 3.04 7.23
CA LEU A 21 11.92 4.24 6.59
C LEU A 21 11.30 5.22 7.60
N ARG A 22 10.96 4.74 8.80
CA ARG A 22 10.38 5.56 9.86
C ARG A 22 11.42 6.55 10.41
N GLN A 23 11.01 7.78 10.71
CA GLN A 23 11.92 8.81 11.22
C GLN A 23 12.59 8.41 12.53
N THR A 24 11.87 7.68 13.38
CA THR A 24 12.33 7.14 14.68
C THR A 24 13.06 5.80 14.59
N SER A 25 13.26 5.24 13.38
CA SER A 25 14.07 4.01 13.21
C SER A 25 15.54 4.22 13.60
N THR A 26 16.22 3.13 13.95
CA THR A 26 17.64 3.16 14.30
C THR A 26 18.49 3.68 13.14
N SER A 27 19.52 4.48 13.45
CA SER A 27 20.37 5.14 12.44
C SER A 27 20.96 4.15 11.43
N ARG A 28 21.31 2.93 11.85
CA ARG A 28 21.84 1.89 10.97
C ARG A 28 20.82 1.38 9.95
N ARG A 29 19.58 1.10 10.37
CA ARG A 29 18.52 0.61 9.45
C ARG A 29 18.13 1.68 8.45
N ARG A 30 18.01 2.93 8.91
CA ARG A 30 17.75 4.08 8.05
C ARG A 30 18.88 4.29 7.05
N PHE A 31 20.13 4.16 7.49
CA PHE A 31 21.28 4.26 6.58
C PHE A 31 21.18 3.26 5.43
N ILE A 32 20.93 1.98 5.75
CA ILE A 32 20.79 0.91 4.75
C ILE A 32 19.61 1.17 3.82
N SER A 33 18.42 1.43 4.37
CA SER A 33 17.19 1.56 3.56
C SER A 33 17.22 2.77 2.63
N VAL A 34 17.72 3.91 3.12
CA VAL A 34 17.68 5.21 2.41
C VAL A 34 18.90 5.45 1.54
N TYR A 35 20.10 5.13 2.00
CA TYR A 35 21.33 5.51 1.30
C TYR A 35 21.97 4.36 0.51
N ILE A 36 21.55 3.12 0.74
CA ILE A 36 22.03 1.96 -0.02
C ILE A 36 20.91 1.39 -0.89
N LEU A 37 19.83 0.93 -0.29
CA LEU A 37 18.78 0.21 -1.00
C LEU A 37 17.97 1.11 -1.94
N TYR A 38 17.65 2.34 -1.54
CA TYR A 38 16.87 3.24 -2.40
C TYR A 38 17.63 3.69 -3.66
N PRO A 39 18.91 4.13 -3.61
CA PRO A 39 19.68 4.39 -4.84
C PRO A 39 19.82 3.17 -5.74
N LEU A 40 20.04 1.98 -5.17
CA LEU A 40 20.10 0.73 -5.94
C LEU A 40 18.75 0.41 -6.61
N LEU A 41 17.64 0.66 -5.93
CA LEU A 41 16.29 0.50 -6.48
C LEU A 41 16.10 1.44 -7.69
N LEU A 42 16.49 2.70 -7.57
CA LEU A 42 16.38 3.68 -8.66
C LEU A 42 17.27 3.31 -9.86
N ALA A 43 18.49 2.81 -9.60
CA ALA A 43 19.37 2.33 -10.65
C ALA A 43 18.75 1.13 -11.39
N MET A 44 18.24 0.15 -10.66
CA MET A 44 17.59 -1.02 -11.25
C MET A 44 16.33 -0.66 -12.02
N TYR A 45 15.49 0.23 -11.46
CA TYR A 45 14.31 0.75 -12.15
C TYR A 45 14.68 1.47 -13.46
N SER A 46 15.80 2.21 -13.47
CA SER A 46 16.32 2.86 -14.68
C SER A 46 16.76 1.84 -15.73
N LEU A 47 17.37 0.72 -15.31
CA LEU A 47 17.74 -0.38 -16.22
C LEU A 47 16.50 -1.05 -16.84
N MET A 48 15.42 -1.22 -16.08
CA MET A 48 14.15 -1.74 -16.59
C MET A 48 13.54 -0.81 -17.65
N ILE A 49 13.48 0.50 -17.38
CA ILE A 49 13.00 1.48 -18.36
C ILE A 49 13.90 1.50 -19.60
N PHE A 50 15.22 1.46 -19.41
CA PHE A 50 16.18 1.47 -20.51
C PHE A 50 16.03 0.22 -21.41
N ASN A 51 15.59 -0.90 -20.83
CA ASN A 51 15.37 -2.14 -21.55
C ASN A 51 14.35 -2.04 -22.68
N ILE A 52 13.43 -1.07 -22.63
CA ILE A 52 12.46 -0.79 -23.70
C ILE A 52 13.17 -0.57 -25.05
N ARG A 53 14.37 0.03 -25.05
CA ARG A 53 15.12 0.34 -26.28
C ARG A 53 15.65 -0.89 -27.03
N TYR A 54 15.69 -2.05 -26.36
CA TYR A 54 16.28 -3.27 -26.91
C TYR A 54 15.25 -4.33 -27.28
N GLN A 55 13.97 -4.08 -27.00
CA GLN A 55 12.89 -5.01 -27.35
C GLN A 55 12.42 -4.78 -28.78
N ASN A 56 12.19 -5.87 -29.50
CA ASN A 56 11.87 -5.82 -30.93
C ASN A 56 10.42 -6.21 -31.23
N ASN A 57 9.73 -6.83 -30.28
CA ASN A 57 8.34 -7.22 -30.43
C ASN A 57 7.45 -6.70 -29.29
N VAL A 58 6.14 -6.63 -29.55
CA VAL A 58 5.15 -6.08 -28.61
C VAL A 58 5.03 -6.90 -27.33
N PHE A 59 5.27 -8.22 -27.40
CA PHE A 59 5.19 -9.12 -26.26
C PHE A 59 6.36 -8.87 -25.27
N GLU A 60 7.59 -8.77 -25.76
CA GLU A 60 8.76 -8.38 -24.99
C GLU A 60 8.60 -7.00 -24.36
N ILE A 61 8.09 -6.02 -25.14
CA ILE A 61 7.79 -4.68 -24.63
C ILE A 61 6.80 -4.76 -23.46
N SER A 62 5.80 -5.64 -23.54
CA SER A 62 4.81 -5.81 -22.48
C SER A 62 5.37 -6.38 -21.19
N GLU A 63 6.33 -7.30 -21.29
CA GLU A 63 7.01 -7.87 -20.15
C GLU A 63 7.87 -6.80 -19.46
N VAL A 64 8.51 -5.92 -20.24
CA VAL A 64 9.19 -4.75 -19.70
C VAL A 64 8.21 -3.80 -19.00
N PHE A 65 7.02 -3.55 -19.55
CA PHE A 65 6.01 -2.73 -18.88
C PHE A 65 5.45 -3.38 -17.61
N GLU A 66 5.34 -4.72 -17.56
CA GLU A 66 4.99 -5.44 -16.34
C GLU A 66 6.03 -5.18 -15.23
N SER A 67 7.32 -5.29 -15.56
CA SER A 67 8.42 -5.03 -14.63
C SER A 67 8.49 -3.56 -14.21
N VAL A 68 8.34 -2.62 -15.16
CA VAL A 68 8.29 -1.16 -14.88
C VAL A 68 7.09 -0.82 -14.00
N SER A 69 5.91 -1.39 -14.24
CA SER A 69 4.74 -1.18 -13.39
C SER A 69 4.99 -1.69 -11.96
N SER A 70 5.50 -2.92 -11.84
CA SER A 70 5.71 -3.59 -10.55
C SER A 70 6.75 -2.85 -9.69
N PHE A 71 7.90 -2.49 -10.27
CA PHE A 71 8.92 -1.71 -9.58
C PHE A 71 8.56 -0.23 -9.42
N GLY A 72 7.79 0.33 -10.34
CA GLY A 72 7.26 1.69 -10.25
C GLY A 72 6.38 1.87 -9.02
N HIS A 73 5.53 0.89 -8.71
CA HIS A 73 4.75 0.87 -7.47
C HIS A 73 5.65 0.83 -6.21
N LEU A 74 6.72 0.03 -6.20
CA LEU A 74 7.66 0.00 -5.07
C LEU A 74 8.38 1.35 -4.90
N VAL A 75 8.89 1.92 -5.99
CA VAL A 75 9.54 3.24 -6.02
C VAL A 75 8.59 4.30 -5.50
N ALA A 76 7.34 4.33 -5.98
CA ALA A 76 6.34 5.30 -5.55
C ALA A 76 6.07 5.23 -4.04
N ARG A 77 5.73 4.03 -3.52
CA ARG A 77 5.46 3.86 -2.08
C ARG A 77 6.65 4.29 -1.23
N LYS A 78 7.88 3.89 -1.61
CA LYS A 78 9.10 4.19 -0.85
C LYS A 78 9.41 5.69 -0.89
N THR A 79 9.26 6.32 -2.04
CA THR A 79 9.45 7.77 -2.21
C THR A 79 8.47 8.56 -1.34
N ILE A 80 7.19 8.18 -1.34
CA ILE A 80 6.15 8.86 -0.57
C ILE A 80 6.38 8.71 0.93
N LEU A 81 6.77 7.52 1.40
CA LEU A 81 7.15 7.35 2.81
C LEU A 81 8.34 8.22 3.19
N LEU A 82 9.33 8.39 2.32
CA LEU A 82 10.51 9.21 2.60
C LEU A 82 10.18 10.70 2.60
N VAL A 83 9.45 11.18 1.59
CA VAL A 83 9.06 12.60 1.45
C VAL A 83 8.10 13.02 2.55
N HIS A 84 7.13 12.17 2.89
CA HIS A 84 6.11 12.46 3.90
C HIS A 84 6.41 11.82 5.26
N ALA A 85 7.63 11.35 5.54
CA ALA A 85 7.96 10.69 6.80
C ALA A 85 7.49 11.46 8.06
N PRO A 86 7.66 12.79 8.17
CA PRO A 86 7.17 13.55 9.33
C PRO A 86 5.64 13.52 9.44
N LEU A 87 4.94 13.59 8.30
CA LEU A 87 3.49 13.58 8.24
C LEU A 87 2.91 12.24 8.70
N PHE A 88 3.57 11.12 8.35
CA PHE A 88 3.19 9.80 8.86
C PHE A 88 3.36 9.70 10.38
N GLU A 89 4.42 10.28 10.96
CA GLU A 89 4.62 10.31 12.42
C GLU A 89 3.53 11.15 13.11
N GLU A 90 3.17 12.30 12.55
CA GLU A 90 2.07 13.11 13.05
C GLU A 90 0.74 12.34 13.02
N ILE A 91 0.43 11.65 11.93
CA ILE A 91 -0.80 10.84 11.83
C ILE A 91 -0.82 9.73 12.90
N ILE A 92 0.32 9.07 13.13
CA ILE A 92 0.44 8.04 14.18
C ILE A 92 0.20 8.63 15.57
N GLN A 93 0.73 9.83 15.84
CA GLN A 93 0.53 10.52 17.11
C GLN A 93 -0.93 10.97 17.27
N ASP A 94 -1.51 11.59 16.25
CA ASP A 94 -2.90 12.06 16.27
C ASP A 94 -3.89 10.89 16.44
N ARG A 95 -3.58 9.71 15.90
CA ARG A 95 -4.36 8.48 16.11
C ARG A 95 -4.51 8.13 17.59
N SER A 96 -3.51 8.40 18.43
CA SER A 96 -3.59 8.09 19.87
C SER A 96 -4.69 8.88 20.60
N CYS A 97 -5.18 9.95 20.00
CA CYS A 97 -6.29 10.78 20.50
C CYS A 97 -7.66 10.30 20.03
N PHE A 98 -7.75 9.23 19.24
CA PHE A 98 -9.01 8.68 18.74
C PHE A 98 -9.91 8.20 19.88
N TRP A 99 -11.22 8.33 19.67
CA TRP A 99 -12.19 7.88 20.66
C TRP A 99 -12.19 6.37 20.75
N ASN A 100 -12.37 5.88 21.97
CA ASN A 100 -12.52 4.47 22.25
C ASN A 100 -13.75 3.91 21.51
N TYR A 101 -13.61 2.74 20.90
CA TYR A 101 -14.67 2.11 20.11
C TYR A 101 -15.92 1.76 20.94
N ASP A 102 -15.76 1.60 22.26
CA ASP A 102 -16.84 1.31 23.20
C ASP A 102 -17.58 2.55 23.70
N LEU A 103 -17.31 3.75 23.16
CA LEU A 103 -17.91 5.03 23.62
C LEU A 103 -19.45 4.98 23.70
N PHE A 104 -20.11 4.29 22.76
CA PHE A 104 -21.57 4.10 22.75
C PHE A 104 -22.00 2.66 23.09
N GLY A 105 -21.15 1.90 23.79
CA GLY A 105 -21.43 0.57 24.30
C GLY A 105 -20.70 -0.56 23.57
N LYS A 106 -20.50 -1.68 24.29
CA LYS A 106 -19.66 -2.81 23.87
C LYS A 106 -20.12 -3.52 22.59
N SER A 107 -21.42 -3.51 22.30
CA SER A 107 -21.96 -4.13 21.08
C SER A 107 -21.48 -3.40 19.81
N ILE A 108 -21.53 -2.06 19.85
CA ILE A 108 -21.04 -1.22 18.75
C ILE A 108 -19.51 -1.34 18.66
N GLY A 109 -18.81 -1.24 19.79
CA GLY A 109 -17.35 -1.38 19.79
C GLY A 109 -16.86 -2.73 19.27
N LYS A 110 -17.57 -3.83 19.58
CA LYS A 110 -17.29 -5.16 18.99
C LYS A 110 -17.45 -5.16 17.47
N LYS A 111 -18.46 -4.49 16.92
CA LYS A 111 -18.63 -4.35 15.46
C LYS A 111 -17.43 -3.64 14.82
N PHE A 112 -16.97 -2.55 15.42
CA PHE A 112 -15.81 -1.79 14.94
C PHE A 112 -14.48 -2.58 15.04
N ARG A 113 -14.26 -3.29 16.16
CA ARG A 113 -13.12 -4.20 16.31
C ARG A 113 -13.15 -5.32 15.28
N ASN A 114 -14.31 -5.91 14.99
CA ASN A 114 -14.45 -6.93 13.95
C ASN A 114 -14.10 -6.38 12.55
N GLN A 115 -14.54 -5.17 12.21
CA GLN A 115 -14.20 -4.52 10.93
C GLN A 115 -12.68 -4.30 10.80
N THR A 116 -12.05 -3.77 11.85
CA THR A 116 -10.60 -3.56 11.88
C THR A 116 -9.86 -4.91 11.81
N GLY A 117 -10.34 -5.93 12.52
CA GLY A 117 -9.79 -7.29 12.48
C GLY A 117 -9.87 -7.94 11.10
N LEU A 118 -10.96 -7.73 10.36
CA LEU A 118 -11.09 -8.18 8.97
C LEU A 118 -10.05 -7.50 8.06
N CYS A 119 -9.83 -6.19 8.24
CA CYS A 119 -8.79 -5.45 7.53
C CYS A 119 -7.39 -6.03 7.79
N VAL A 120 -7.04 -6.29 9.05
CA VAL A 120 -5.75 -6.93 9.41
C VAL A 120 -5.64 -8.34 8.80
N SER A 121 -6.72 -9.11 8.80
CA SER A 121 -6.76 -10.44 8.20
C SER A 121 -6.47 -10.37 6.69
N LEU A 122 -7.09 -9.42 6.00
CA LEU A 122 -6.88 -9.18 4.56
C LEU A 122 -5.44 -8.76 4.26
N ILE A 123 -4.86 -7.86 5.05
CA ILE A 123 -3.46 -7.46 4.94
C ILE A 123 -2.51 -8.65 5.09
N LYS A 124 -2.74 -9.51 6.09
CA LYS A 124 -1.93 -10.73 6.29
C LYS A 124 -2.07 -11.71 5.14
N PHE A 125 -3.29 -11.87 4.60
CA PHE A 125 -3.52 -12.70 3.43
C PHE A 125 -2.75 -12.18 2.21
N MET A 126 -2.77 -10.87 1.96
CA MET A 126 -1.96 -10.25 0.89
C MET A 126 -0.46 -10.46 1.11
N TRP A 127 0.00 -10.36 2.35
CA TRP A 127 1.40 -10.56 2.70
C TRP A 127 1.85 -12.00 2.40
N ILE A 128 1.06 -13.00 2.79
CA ILE A 128 1.31 -14.42 2.46
C ILE A 128 1.24 -14.64 0.94
N GLY A 129 0.24 -14.07 0.27
CA GLY A 129 0.10 -14.14 -1.19
C GLY A 129 1.30 -13.55 -1.92
N GLY A 130 1.84 -12.44 -1.42
CA GLY A 130 3.06 -11.82 -1.94
C GLY A 130 4.28 -12.74 -1.82
N VAL A 131 4.48 -13.38 -0.66
CA VAL A 131 5.56 -14.37 -0.46
C VAL A 131 5.42 -15.54 -1.45
N MET A 132 4.21 -16.08 -1.60
CA MET A 132 3.95 -17.16 -2.55
C MET A 132 4.20 -16.72 -4.00
N SER A 133 3.84 -15.48 -4.36
CA SER A 133 4.07 -14.93 -5.69
C SER A 133 5.56 -14.71 -6.00
N VAL A 134 6.36 -14.31 -5.02
CA VAL A 134 7.82 -14.17 -5.20
C VAL A 134 8.45 -15.55 -5.37
N ALA A 135 8.06 -16.51 -4.54
CA ALA A 135 8.54 -17.88 -4.65
C ALA A 135 8.21 -18.48 -6.03
N SER A 136 6.98 -18.28 -6.52
CA SER A 136 6.58 -18.79 -7.83
C SER A 136 7.35 -18.14 -8.98
N ARG A 137 7.59 -16.81 -8.93
CA ARG A 137 8.42 -16.10 -9.93
C ARG A 137 9.85 -16.63 -9.97
N CYS A 138 10.44 -16.90 -8.81
CA CYS A 138 11.80 -17.45 -8.74
C CYS A 138 11.87 -18.89 -9.24
N TYR A 139 10.83 -19.68 -8.99
CA TYR A 139 10.77 -21.07 -9.45
C TYR A 139 10.49 -21.17 -10.96
N ALA A 140 9.71 -20.24 -11.52
CA ALA A 140 9.38 -20.18 -12.95
C ALA A 140 10.62 -20.11 -13.85
N LEU A 141 11.71 -19.51 -13.38
CA LEU A 141 13.00 -19.45 -14.10
C LEU A 141 13.55 -20.83 -14.49
N HIS A 142 13.20 -21.89 -13.75
CA HIS A 142 13.67 -23.24 -14.05
C HIS A 142 12.86 -23.93 -15.15
N PHE A 143 11.66 -23.43 -15.48
CA PHE A 143 10.76 -24.06 -16.44
C PHE A 143 10.68 -23.31 -17.76
N VAL A 144 11.00 -22.01 -17.78
CA VAL A 144 10.90 -21.18 -18.98
C VAL A 144 12.29 -20.90 -19.54
N GLU A 145 12.62 -21.58 -20.64
CA GLU A 145 13.87 -21.34 -21.37
C GLU A 145 13.95 -19.88 -21.83
N GLY A 146 15.10 -19.24 -21.61
CA GLY A 146 15.37 -17.86 -22.03
C GLY A 146 15.20 -16.79 -20.94
N TYR A 147 14.55 -17.11 -19.81
CA TYR A 147 14.48 -16.19 -18.69
C TYR A 147 15.76 -16.24 -17.85
N LEU A 148 16.48 -15.11 -17.77
CA LEU A 148 17.68 -14.97 -16.93
C LEU A 148 17.39 -14.32 -15.57
N LEU A 149 16.29 -13.56 -15.48
CA LEU A 149 15.88 -12.80 -14.30
C LEU A 149 14.36 -12.95 -14.09
N PRO A 150 13.86 -12.90 -12.84
CA PRO A 150 12.43 -12.95 -12.55
C PRO A 150 11.62 -11.88 -13.27
N ASP A 151 12.15 -10.67 -13.37
CA ASP A 151 11.58 -9.56 -14.13
C ASP A 151 12.49 -9.16 -15.30
N THR A 152 11.90 -8.60 -16.36
CA THR A 152 12.63 -8.24 -17.56
C THR A 152 13.43 -6.97 -17.32
N CYS A 153 14.76 -7.09 -17.32
CA CYS A 153 15.68 -5.99 -17.03
C CYS A 153 16.85 -5.97 -18.02
N TYR A 154 17.35 -4.78 -18.34
CA TYR A 154 18.56 -4.66 -19.16
C TYR A 154 19.79 -5.14 -18.37
N ILE A 155 20.59 -6.03 -18.98
CA ILE A 155 21.77 -6.64 -18.36
C ILE A 155 23.04 -6.01 -18.96
N PRO A 156 23.74 -5.11 -18.25
CA PRO A 156 24.93 -4.47 -18.78
C PRO A 156 26.04 -5.46 -19.08
N GLY A 157 26.58 -5.40 -20.30
CA GLY A 157 27.71 -6.21 -20.75
C GLY A 157 27.42 -7.71 -20.88
N ASN A 158 26.16 -8.14 -20.70
CA ASN A 158 25.73 -9.53 -20.74
C ASN A 158 26.65 -10.50 -19.96
N SER A 159 27.18 -10.05 -18.82
CA SER A 159 28.11 -10.84 -18.00
C SER A 159 27.35 -11.68 -16.98
N ILE A 160 27.83 -12.89 -16.67
CA ILE A 160 27.25 -13.77 -15.64
C ILE A 160 27.19 -13.06 -14.28
N TYR A 161 28.20 -12.23 -13.97
CA TYR A 161 28.23 -11.46 -12.73
C TYR A 161 27.11 -10.42 -12.67
N SER A 162 26.82 -9.73 -13.78
CA SER A 162 25.70 -8.79 -13.89
C SER A 162 24.36 -9.48 -13.63
N VAL A 163 24.17 -10.68 -14.21
CA VAL A 163 22.95 -11.49 -13.99
C VAL A 163 22.79 -11.83 -12.51
N VAL A 164 23.83 -12.35 -11.87
CA VAL A 164 23.77 -12.75 -10.45
C VAL A 164 23.49 -11.55 -9.54
N ILE A 165 24.11 -10.40 -9.82
CA ILE A 165 23.89 -9.17 -9.02
C ILE A 165 22.46 -8.67 -9.18
N LEU A 166 21.95 -8.59 -10.41
CA LEU A 166 20.57 -8.14 -10.68
C LEU A 166 19.55 -9.09 -10.06
N PHE A 167 19.78 -10.40 -10.18
CA PHE A 167 18.94 -11.41 -9.55
C PHE A 167 18.86 -11.23 -8.02
N ALA A 168 20.01 -11.05 -7.36
CA ALA A 168 20.06 -10.82 -5.93
C ALA A 168 19.35 -9.51 -5.53
N LEU A 169 19.50 -8.46 -6.32
CA LEU A 169 18.82 -7.18 -6.10
C LEU A 169 17.30 -7.31 -6.26
N GLU A 170 16.82 -7.99 -7.31
CA GLU A 170 15.40 -8.24 -7.49
C GLU A 170 14.80 -8.99 -6.31
N LEU A 171 15.45 -10.05 -5.81
CA LEU A 171 15.02 -10.75 -4.60
C LEU A 171 14.91 -9.85 -3.37
N ILE A 172 15.90 -8.98 -3.17
CA ILE A 172 15.89 -8.01 -2.07
C ILE A 172 14.70 -7.06 -2.23
N PHE A 173 14.47 -6.54 -3.43
CA PHE A 173 13.40 -5.58 -3.67
C PHE A 173 12.00 -6.19 -3.70
N TYR A 174 11.85 -7.44 -4.12
CA TYR A 174 10.62 -8.19 -3.92
C TYR A 174 10.29 -8.36 -2.43
N THR A 175 11.32 -8.66 -1.63
CA THR A 175 11.17 -8.70 -0.17
C THR A 175 10.75 -7.33 0.37
N GLU A 176 11.40 -6.25 -0.08
CA GLU A 176 10.99 -4.89 0.27
C GLU A 176 9.54 -4.60 -0.15
N ALA A 177 9.09 -5.01 -1.34
CA ALA A 177 7.73 -4.82 -1.81
C ALA A 177 6.70 -5.51 -0.91
N ILE A 178 6.96 -6.74 -0.49
CA ILE A 178 6.11 -7.46 0.49
C ILE A 178 6.07 -6.71 1.83
N PHE A 179 7.21 -6.22 2.32
CA PHE A 179 7.24 -5.39 3.52
C PHE A 179 6.42 -4.10 3.35
N MET A 180 6.48 -3.48 2.17
CA MET A 180 5.76 -2.25 1.86
C MET A 180 4.24 -2.44 1.83
N VAL A 181 3.72 -3.64 1.55
CA VAL A 181 2.30 -3.97 1.78
C VAL A 181 1.93 -3.82 3.25
N GLY A 182 2.79 -4.32 4.15
CA GLY A 182 2.59 -4.22 5.60
C GLY A 182 2.84 -2.82 6.17
N VAL A 183 3.64 -1.99 5.50
CA VAL A 183 3.94 -0.62 5.95
C VAL A 183 2.98 0.40 5.36
N PHE A 184 2.85 0.44 4.04
CA PHE A 184 2.20 1.52 3.32
C PHE A 184 0.72 1.22 3.10
N ASP A 185 0.41 0.11 2.42
CA ASP A 185 -0.98 -0.24 2.09
C ASP A 185 -1.77 -0.58 3.36
N ALA A 186 -1.18 -1.33 4.30
CA ALA A 186 -1.78 -1.64 5.59
C ALA A 186 -2.05 -0.39 6.45
N PHE A 187 -1.11 0.56 6.49
CA PHE A 187 -1.28 1.83 7.20
C PHE A 187 -2.46 2.59 6.65
N PHE A 188 -2.53 2.72 5.32
CA PHE A 188 -3.61 3.38 4.63
C PHE A 188 -4.96 2.77 4.97
N LEU A 189 -5.11 1.47 4.74
CA LEU A 189 -6.35 0.73 4.96
C LEU A 189 -6.83 0.84 6.41
N LEU A 190 -5.94 0.66 7.38
CA LEU A 190 -6.29 0.74 8.79
C LEU A 190 -6.65 2.17 9.21
N MET A 191 -5.91 3.18 8.75
CA MET A 191 -6.26 4.58 9.03
C MET A 191 -7.61 4.95 8.41
N CYS A 192 -7.93 4.45 7.22
CA CYS A 192 -9.21 4.67 6.59
C CYS A 192 -10.36 4.08 7.41
N VAL A 193 -10.21 2.83 7.85
CA VAL A 193 -11.20 2.15 8.71
C VAL A 193 -11.33 2.88 10.06
N ASP A 194 -10.22 3.25 10.69
CA ASP A 194 -10.23 3.98 11.96
C ASP A 194 -10.94 5.34 11.78
N LEU A 195 -10.63 6.12 10.73
CA LEU A 195 -11.28 7.39 10.44
C LEU A 195 -12.78 7.24 10.19
N LYS A 196 -13.19 6.23 9.41
CA LYS A 196 -14.61 5.90 9.21
C LYS A 196 -15.31 5.64 10.54
N ILE A 197 -14.69 4.83 11.41
CA ILE A 197 -15.22 4.56 12.75
C ILE A 197 -15.33 5.86 13.57
N GLN A 198 -14.31 6.72 13.53
CA GLN A 198 -14.34 8.00 14.22
C GLN A 198 -15.46 8.90 13.69
N PHE A 199 -15.69 8.98 12.38
CA PHE A 199 -16.79 9.74 11.79
C PHE A 199 -18.17 9.16 12.14
N THR A 200 -18.33 7.84 12.15
CA THR A 200 -19.58 7.22 12.61
C THR A 200 -19.84 7.50 14.11
N LEU A 201 -18.80 7.42 14.96
CA LEU A 201 -18.92 7.78 16.38
C LEU A 201 -19.26 9.27 16.53
N LEU A 202 -18.64 10.13 15.74
CA LEU A 202 -18.89 11.57 15.69
C LEU A 202 -20.34 11.87 15.32
N ASN A 203 -20.84 11.30 14.23
CA ASN A 203 -22.22 11.46 13.78
C ASN A 203 -23.22 11.03 14.87
N LYS A 204 -22.90 9.98 15.63
CA LYS A 204 -23.71 9.58 16.79
C LYS A 204 -23.62 10.58 17.94
N ALA A 205 -22.42 11.08 18.26
CA ALA A 205 -22.23 12.08 19.31
C ALA A 205 -22.98 13.38 19.01
N LEU A 206 -22.91 13.87 17.77
CA LEU A 206 -23.63 15.07 17.35
C LEU A 206 -25.15 14.91 17.48
N ARG A 207 -25.69 13.74 17.10
CA ARG A 207 -27.12 13.43 17.25
C ARG A 207 -27.59 13.36 18.70
N THR A 208 -26.70 13.03 19.64
CA THR A 208 -27.05 12.99 21.08
C THR A 208 -26.88 14.36 21.76
N MET A 209 -26.13 15.28 21.17
CA MET A 209 -25.99 16.65 21.68
C MET A 209 -27.28 17.47 21.44
N LYS A 210 -28.07 17.68 22.49
CA LYS A 210 -29.21 18.61 22.46
C LYS A 210 -28.73 20.05 22.71
N PHE A 211 -28.61 20.87 21.68
CA PHE A 211 -28.42 22.31 21.81
C PHE A 211 -29.77 23.01 22.04
N GLY A 212 -29.84 23.97 22.98
CA GLY A 212 -31.03 24.82 23.17
C GLY A 212 -31.87 24.62 24.45
N GLY A 213 -31.31 24.08 25.54
CA GLY A 213 -31.96 24.12 26.86
C GLY A 213 -31.32 25.16 27.79
N ILE A 214 -31.97 25.49 28.92
CA ILE A 214 -31.33 26.21 30.04
C ILE A 214 -30.20 25.33 30.56
N VAL A 215 -29.00 25.57 30.06
CA VAL A 215 -27.82 24.73 30.29
C VAL A 215 -26.80 25.59 31.02
N ASN A 216 -26.29 25.08 32.14
CA ASN A 216 -25.28 25.76 32.93
C ASN A 216 -24.03 26.02 32.06
N LYS A 217 -23.36 27.18 32.19
CA LYS A 217 -22.14 27.52 31.41
C LYS A 217 -21.11 26.38 31.33
N LYS A 218 -20.96 25.62 32.42
CA LYS A 218 -20.05 24.47 32.52
C LYS A 218 -20.43 23.31 31.59
N GLN A 219 -21.72 23.06 31.37
CA GLN A 219 -22.21 22.04 30.45
C GLN A 219 -22.09 22.48 28.98
N GLU A 220 -22.23 23.78 28.71
CA GLU A 220 -22.00 24.35 27.38
C GLU A 220 -20.50 24.26 26.99
N GLU A 221 -19.60 24.56 27.92
CA GLU A 221 -18.16 24.42 27.74
C GLU A 221 -17.73 22.96 27.49
N ILE A 222 -18.34 21.99 28.19
CA ILE A 222 -18.10 20.56 27.93
C ILE A 222 -18.54 20.17 26.51
N ARG A 223 -19.69 20.67 26.04
CA ARG A 223 -20.16 20.39 24.66
C ARG A 223 -19.27 21.06 23.62
N TRP A 224 -18.81 22.27 23.87
CA TRP A 224 -17.89 22.98 22.97
C TRP A 224 -16.53 22.27 22.88
N ASN A 225 -16.01 21.78 24.01
CA ASN A 225 -14.79 20.98 24.02
C ASN A 225 -14.98 19.62 23.33
N GLN A 226 -16.15 18.99 23.45
CA GLN A 226 -16.48 17.80 22.66
C GLN A 226 -16.49 18.13 21.17
N LEU A 227 -17.15 19.22 20.76
CA LEU A 227 -17.18 19.70 19.38
C LEU A 227 -15.77 20.03 18.85
N LYS A 228 -14.91 20.62 19.66
CA LYS A 228 -13.52 20.90 19.27
C LYS A 228 -12.74 19.62 19.00
N LYS A 229 -12.88 18.61 19.86
CA LYS A 229 -12.33 17.26 19.61
C LYS A 229 -12.89 16.65 18.33
N CYS A 230 -14.14 16.91 17.99
CA CYS A 230 -14.74 16.46 16.74
C CYS A 230 -14.00 16.98 15.49
N PHE A 231 -13.47 18.20 15.52
CA PHE A 231 -12.72 18.79 14.40
C PHE A 231 -11.30 18.25 14.26
N GLU A 232 -10.71 17.69 15.31
CA GLU A 232 -9.34 17.14 15.28
C GLU A 232 -9.25 15.92 14.34
N HIS A 233 -10.29 15.09 14.25
CA HIS A 233 -10.34 13.94 13.34
C HIS A 233 -10.31 14.35 11.86
N HIS A 234 -10.91 15.49 11.51
CA HIS A 234 -10.87 16.02 10.16
C HIS A 234 -9.45 16.47 9.76
N GLY A 235 -8.67 16.95 10.74
CA GLY A 235 -7.24 17.23 10.55
C GLY A 235 -6.45 16.01 10.11
N VAL A 236 -6.70 14.85 10.73
CA VAL A 236 -6.04 13.58 10.38
C VAL A 236 -6.40 13.13 8.97
N TYR A 237 -7.67 13.20 8.57
CA TYR A 237 -8.08 12.90 7.19
C TYR A 237 -7.35 13.79 6.18
N LYS A 238 -7.24 15.10 6.43
CA LYS A 238 -6.51 16.02 5.54
C LYS A 238 -5.03 15.67 5.43
N LYS A 239 -4.38 15.27 6.52
CA LYS A 239 -2.98 14.80 6.52
C LYS A 239 -2.83 13.50 5.73
N LEU A 240 -3.74 12.54 5.94
CA LEU A 240 -3.75 11.28 5.20
C LEU A 240 -3.93 11.51 3.70
N ASN A 241 -4.91 12.33 3.30
CA ASN A 241 -5.14 12.67 1.90
C ASN A 241 -3.93 13.39 1.27
N LYS A 242 -3.29 14.30 2.00
CA LYS A 242 -2.06 14.96 1.53
C LYS A 242 -0.94 13.94 1.26
N ALA A 243 -0.73 12.96 2.13
CA ALA A 243 0.30 11.94 1.94
C ALA A 243 -0.01 10.96 0.79
N PHE A 244 -1.27 10.57 0.62
CA PHE A 244 -1.66 9.49 -0.30
C PHE A 244 -2.19 9.99 -1.66
N SER A 245 -2.55 11.26 -1.82
CA SER A 245 -3.00 11.80 -3.11
C SER A 245 -1.94 11.67 -4.21
N GLU A 246 -0.67 11.93 -3.90
CA GLU A 246 0.45 11.71 -4.82
C GLU A 246 0.59 10.23 -5.19
N PHE A 247 0.38 9.33 -4.22
CA PHE A 247 0.40 7.89 -4.46
C PHE A 247 -0.71 7.45 -5.41
N PHE A 248 -1.90 8.02 -5.28
CA PHE A 248 -3.03 7.68 -6.14
C PHE A 248 -2.77 8.08 -7.58
N VAL A 249 -2.13 9.24 -7.81
CA VAL A 249 -1.71 9.65 -9.15
C VAL A 249 -0.70 8.66 -9.72
N CYS A 250 0.35 8.30 -8.96
CA CYS A 250 1.33 7.29 -9.40
C CYS A 250 0.66 5.92 -9.67
N THR A 251 -0.23 5.49 -8.79
CA THR A 251 -0.96 4.23 -8.90
C THR A 251 -1.83 4.22 -10.14
N TYR A 252 -2.50 5.33 -10.45
CA TYR A 252 -3.26 5.47 -11.68
C TYR A 252 -2.38 5.23 -12.91
N PHE A 253 -1.22 5.88 -13.00
CA PHE A 253 -0.30 5.69 -14.13
C PHE A 253 0.20 4.25 -14.26
N PHE A 254 0.69 3.65 -13.17
CA PHE A 254 1.26 2.29 -13.22
C PHE A 254 0.19 1.22 -13.38
N ALA A 255 -0.87 1.27 -12.57
CA ALA A 255 -1.89 0.24 -12.54
C ALA A 255 -2.78 0.29 -13.79
N ILE A 256 -3.29 1.46 -14.17
CA ILE A 256 -4.17 1.57 -15.35
C ILE A 256 -3.36 1.45 -16.63
N GLY A 257 -2.21 2.13 -16.72
CA GLY A 257 -1.32 2.00 -17.87
C GLY A 257 -0.89 0.54 -18.09
N GLY A 258 -0.46 -0.13 -17.02
CA GLY A 258 -0.12 -1.54 -17.05
C GLY A 258 -1.30 -2.44 -17.43
N MET A 259 -2.48 -2.26 -16.82
CA MET A 259 -3.68 -3.03 -17.17
C MET A 259 -4.08 -2.84 -18.63
N CYS A 260 -4.07 -1.61 -19.16
CA CYS A 260 -4.43 -1.35 -20.55
C CYS A 260 -3.52 -2.10 -21.54
N ILE A 261 -2.21 -2.12 -21.28
CA ILE A 261 -1.24 -2.87 -22.09
C ILE A 261 -1.53 -4.37 -22.01
N GLN A 262 -1.76 -4.89 -20.81
CA GLN A 262 -2.05 -6.31 -20.60
C GLN A 262 -3.39 -6.74 -21.22
N PHE A 263 -4.42 -5.88 -21.17
CA PHE A 263 -5.69 -6.10 -21.85
C PHE A 263 -5.54 -6.10 -23.36
N PHE A 264 -4.78 -5.16 -23.93
CA PHE A 264 -4.51 -5.12 -25.37
C PHE A 264 -3.90 -6.45 -25.85
N ILE A 265 -2.96 -6.99 -25.08
CA ILE A 265 -2.27 -8.23 -25.41
C ILE A 265 -3.13 -9.46 -25.17
N ALA A 266 -3.94 -9.48 -24.12
CA ALA A 266 -4.93 -10.53 -23.92
C ALA A 266 -5.88 -10.60 -25.11
N LEU A 267 -6.37 -9.45 -25.59
CA LEU A 267 -7.25 -9.39 -26.76
C LEU A 267 -6.54 -9.84 -28.03
N ASP A 268 -5.29 -9.42 -28.25
CA ASP A 268 -4.50 -9.87 -29.40
C ASP A 268 -4.22 -11.39 -29.37
N GLY A 269 -3.84 -11.91 -28.21
CA GLY A 269 -3.53 -13.32 -27.97
C GLY A 269 -4.74 -14.26 -27.94
N ILE A 270 -5.96 -13.74 -27.75
CA ILE A 270 -7.21 -14.50 -27.80
C ILE A 270 -7.81 -14.45 -29.22
N VAL A 271 -7.78 -13.29 -29.85
CA VAL A 271 -8.53 -13.04 -31.10
C VAL A 271 -7.67 -13.25 -32.35
N PHE A 272 -6.39 -12.88 -32.33
CA PHE A 272 -5.57 -12.80 -33.54
C PHE A 272 -4.45 -13.83 -33.60
N ARG A 273 -3.84 -14.23 -32.47
CA ARG A 273 -2.84 -15.31 -32.40
C ARG A 273 -3.02 -16.13 -31.12
N PRO A 274 -3.45 -17.40 -31.18
CA PRO A 274 -3.69 -18.19 -29.97
C PRO A 274 -2.38 -18.32 -29.16
N ALA A 275 -2.30 -17.58 -28.07
CA ALA A 275 -1.21 -17.66 -27.11
C ALA A 275 -1.29 -18.99 -26.34
N SER A 276 -0.16 -19.41 -25.73
CA SER A 276 -0.19 -20.55 -24.82
C SER A 276 -1.12 -20.28 -23.63
N ALA A 277 -1.79 -21.31 -23.14
CA ALA A 277 -2.71 -21.20 -22.00
C ALA A 277 -2.02 -20.59 -20.77
N ASP A 278 -0.75 -20.92 -20.55
CA ASP A 278 0.07 -20.41 -19.45
C ASP A 278 0.24 -18.89 -19.51
N TYR A 279 0.43 -18.34 -20.71
CA TYR A 279 0.58 -16.90 -20.92
C TYR A 279 -0.72 -16.15 -20.63
N LEU A 280 -1.86 -16.68 -21.07
CA LEU A 280 -3.17 -16.09 -20.77
C LEU A 280 -3.49 -16.16 -19.27
N ILE A 281 -3.15 -17.26 -18.59
CA ILE A 281 -3.30 -17.40 -17.14
C ILE A 281 -2.46 -16.34 -16.42
N LYS A 282 -1.21 -16.12 -16.83
CA LYS A 282 -0.33 -15.09 -16.26
C LYS A 282 -0.96 -13.69 -16.39
N ILE A 283 -1.46 -13.33 -17.58
CA ILE A 283 -2.08 -12.02 -17.83
C ILE A 283 -3.33 -11.84 -16.97
N MET A 284 -4.24 -12.83 -16.95
CA MET A 284 -5.48 -12.75 -16.17
C MET A 284 -5.19 -12.65 -14.67
N LEU A 285 -4.17 -13.37 -14.18
CA LEU A 285 -3.72 -13.28 -12.80
C LEU A 285 -3.17 -11.88 -12.48
N TYR A 286 -2.35 -11.31 -13.36
CA TYR A 286 -1.86 -9.94 -13.20
C TYR A 286 -3.01 -8.93 -13.13
N ILE A 287 -3.95 -8.98 -14.09
CA ILE A 287 -5.12 -8.07 -14.11
C ILE A 287 -5.94 -8.22 -12.83
N ALA A 288 -6.18 -9.46 -12.38
CA ALA A 288 -6.91 -9.72 -11.14
C ALA A 288 -6.20 -9.12 -9.92
N ILE A 289 -4.88 -9.32 -9.79
CA ILE A 289 -4.08 -8.77 -8.68
C ILE A 289 -4.12 -7.25 -8.68
N VAL A 290 -3.87 -6.62 -9.83
CA VAL A 290 -3.87 -5.16 -9.94
C VAL A 290 -5.27 -4.59 -9.65
N SER A 291 -6.32 -5.25 -10.13
CA SER A 291 -7.71 -4.87 -9.83
C SER A 291 -8.01 -4.95 -8.34
N VAL A 292 -7.60 -6.03 -7.66
CA VAL A 292 -7.74 -6.17 -6.21
C VAL A 292 -7.01 -5.04 -5.48
N LEU A 293 -5.78 -4.73 -5.87
CA LEU A 293 -5.01 -3.63 -5.28
C LEU A 293 -5.71 -2.26 -5.45
N ILE A 294 -6.28 -1.99 -6.63
CA ILE A 294 -7.06 -0.77 -6.87
C ILE A 294 -8.32 -0.75 -6.00
N ILE A 295 -9.07 -1.85 -5.94
CA ILE A 295 -10.29 -1.97 -5.15
C ILE A 295 -10.01 -1.68 -3.67
N LEU A 296 -8.90 -2.21 -3.15
CA LEU A 296 -8.47 -1.98 -1.77
C LEU A 296 -8.15 -0.52 -1.49
N VAL A 297 -7.73 0.25 -2.49
CA VAL A 297 -7.48 1.68 -2.33
C VAL A 297 -8.79 2.47 -2.47
N VAL A 298 -9.58 2.19 -3.49
CA VAL A 298 -10.75 3.01 -3.86
C VAL A 298 -11.92 2.83 -2.89
N ILE A 299 -12.23 1.60 -2.45
CA ILE A 299 -13.38 1.36 -1.57
C ILE A 299 -13.23 2.11 -0.24
N PRO A 300 -12.10 2.00 0.50
CA PRO A 300 -11.98 2.68 1.79
C PRO A 300 -11.98 4.21 1.68
N VAL A 301 -11.47 4.78 0.58
CA VAL A 301 -11.59 6.22 0.33
C VAL A 301 -13.05 6.62 0.15
N GLY A 302 -13.77 5.91 -0.74
CA GLY A 302 -15.18 6.19 -0.99
C GLY A 302 -16.04 6.04 0.25
N GLU A 303 -15.76 5.06 1.11
CA GLU A 303 -16.48 4.90 2.38
C GLU A 303 -16.27 6.04 3.38
N ILE A 304 -15.11 6.73 3.34
CA ILE A 304 -14.88 7.92 4.17
C ILE A 304 -15.61 9.14 3.62
N GLU A 305 -15.66 9.30 2.30
CA GLU A 305 -16.35 10.43 1.66
C GLU A 305 -17.88 10.38 1.85
N ILE A 306 -18.44 9.18 2.05
CA ILE A 306 -19.88 8.98 2.29
C ILE A 306 -20.29 9.35 3.73
N GLU A 307 -19.39 9.22 4.71
CA GLU A 307 -19.68 9.43 6.16
C GLU A 307 -19.50 10.89 6.61
#